data_AF-A0A963ILG1-F1
#
_entry.id   AF-A0A963ILG1-F1
#
_cell.length_a   1.000
_cell.length_b   1.000
_cell.length_c   1.000
_cell.angle_alpha   90.00
_cell.angle_beta   90.00
_cell.angle_gamma   90.00
#
_symmetry.space_group_name_H-M   'P 1'
#
loop_
_entity.id
_entity.type
_entity.pdbx_description
1 polymer ?
#
loop_
_entity_poly.entity_id
_entity_poly.type
_entity_poly.pdbx_seq_one_letter_code
_entity_poly.pdbx_strand_id
1 'polypeptide(L)'
;GRIIEDRELKDTLSHLKPYEDWLSRINIRLDDLPAPASGPVRTYSASLLDRQQAFGYSQEDVKFILEPMATSGEEATGSMGNDSPLAVLSNRSKPLFNYFRQLFAQVTNPPIDPIREQLVMSLVSFIGPKPNLLGINEINPPYRLEVAQPVLDFDNMAKLRRIAAYTGNKFHSAELDICYPLAWGNEGVEARLASLCAEAEDHVHQGASILIVSDRKFDAEHVAIPALLATSAVHQHLVTKGLRTRVGLVVETGAARETHHFAVLAGYGAEAVHPYLALETLQNMAGSDAEKGDKAIKHFIKGVGKGLLKVMSKMGISTYMSYTGAQIFEAVGLQARMVDKYFTGTSTQVEGIGVFEVMEEAICLHRQAFGDDAVLATMLDAGGEYAYRVRGEEHMWTPDAIAKLQHSARANSYSTYKEYAQIINDQSKRHMTFRGLFDLRIDPQKSVPIEEVEPAKEIVKRFATGAMSLGSISTEAHATLAVAMNRIGGKS
;
A
#
# COMPACT_ATOMS: atom_id res chain seq x y z
N GLY A 1 -32.87 -34.42 -25.87
CA GLY A 1 -31.85 -33.42 -25.48
C GLY A 1 -31.22 -32.84 -26.71
N ARG A 2 -30.88 -31.56 -26.70
CA ARG A 2 -30.22 -30.83 -27.81
C ARG A 2 -28.98 -30.12 -27.25
N ILE A 3 -27.90 -30.04 -28.04
CA ILE A 3 -26.73 -29.21 -27.72
C ILE A 3 -27.09 -27.77 -28.08
N ILE A 4 -26.90 -26.85 -27.13
CA ILE A 4 -27.18 -25.42 -27.27
C ILE A 4 -25.83 -24.70 -27.38
N GLU A 5 -25.67 -23.86 -28.40
CA GLU A 5 -24.46 -23.06 -28.60
C GLU A 5 -24.40 -21.86 -27.64
N ASP A 6 -23.20 -21.33 -27.38
CA ASP A 6 -22.96 -20.24 -26.41
C ASP A 6 -23.82 -19.00 -26.68
N ARG A 7 -23.95 -18.60 -27.95
CA ARG A 7 -24.77 -17.44 -28.33
C ARG A 7 -26.26 -17.67 -28.06
N GLU A 8 -26.80 -18.82 -28.47
CA GLU A 8 -28.21 -19.16 -28.25
C GLU A 8 -28.52 -19.19 -26.75
N LEU A 9 -27.60 -19.74 -25.94
CA LEU A 9 -27.74 -19.77 -24.49
C LEU A 9 -27.75 -18.37 -23.88
N LYS A 10 -26.77 -17.53 -24.23
CA LYS A 10 -26.67 -16.14 -23.72
C LYS A 10 -27.83 -15.27 -24.17
N ASP A 11 -28.24 -15.36 -25.43
CA ASP A 11 -29.39 -14.63 -25.98
C ASP A 11 -30.67 -15.07 -25.26
N THR A 12 -30.86 -16.36 -25.00
CA THR A 12 -32.01 -16.83 -24.22
C THR A 12 -32.02 -16.22 -22.82
N LEU A 13 -30.87 -16.24 -22.12
CA LEU A 13 -30.76 -15.73 -20.75
C LEU A 13 -30.91 -14.20 -20.65
N SER A 14 -30.37 -13.45 -21.62
CA SER A 14 -30.43 -11.98 -21.64
C SER A 14 -31.84 -11.43 -21.90
N HIS A 15 -32.70 -12.19 -22.57
CA HIS A 15 -34.09 -11.80 -22.83
C HIS A 15 -35.08 -12.27 -21.75
N LEU A 16 -34.65 -13.02 -20.73
CA LEU A 16 -35.55 -13.50 -19.66
C LEU A 16 -36.19 -12.36 -18.85
N LYS A 17 -35.49 -11.23 -18.72
CA LYS A 17 -35.89 -10.06 -17.94
C LYS A 17 -35.41 -8.78 -18.65
N PRO A 18 -36.05 -7.63 -18.42
CA PRO A 18 -35.63 -6.36 -19.02
C PRO A 18 -34.42 -5.77 -18.28
N TYR A 19 -33.26 -6.43 -18.37
CA TYR A 19 -32.05 -6.06 -17.61
C TYR A 19 -31.58 -4.63 -17.91
N GLU A 20 -31.70 -4.17 -19.16
CA GLU A 20 -31.32 -2.81 -19.56
C GLU A 20 -32.18 -1.74 -18.86
N ASP A 21 -33.50 -1.95 -18.84
CA ASP A 21 -34.43 -1.07 -18.11
C ASP A 21 -34.16 -1.07 -16.61
N TRP A 22 -33.75 -2.22 -16.04
CA TRP A 22 -33.39 -2.29 -14.62
C TRP A 22 -32.11 -1.51 -14.34
N LEU A 23 -31.06 -1.73 -15.12
CA LEU A 23 -29.77 -1.05 -14.96
C LEU A 23 -29.91 0.46 -15.09
N SER A 24 -30.66 0.96 -16.08
CA SER A 24 -30.85 2.40 -16.28
C SER A 24 -31.61 3.08 -15.13
N ARG A 25 -32.41 2.34 -14.36
CA ARG A 25 -33.18 2.87 -13.22
C ARG A 25 -32.43 2.83 -11.90
N ILE A 26 -31.59 1.81 -11.68
CA ILE A 26 -30.98 1.54 -10.36
C ILE A 26 -29.51 1.97 -10.27
N ASN A 27 -28.82 2.04 -11.41
CA ASN A 27 -27.41 2.36 -11.45
C ASN A 27 -27.20 3.87 -11.51
N ILE A 28 -26.51 4.40 -10.50
CA ILE A 28 -26.14 5.81 -10.44
C ILE A 28 -24.64 5.86 -10.70
N ARG A 29 -24.23 6.52 -11.78
CA ARG A 29 -22.81 6.74 -12.07
C ARG A 29 -22.36 8.05 -11.43
N LEU A 30 -21.35 7.99 -10.58
CA LEU A 30 -20.84 9.16 -9.86
C LEU A 30 -20.30 10.24 -10.82
N ASP A 31 -19.69 9.81 -11.92
CA ASP A 31 -19.11 10.69 -12.93
C ASP A 31 -20.18 11.46 -13.73
N ASP A 32 -21.37 10.87 -13.89
CA ASP A 32 -22.51 11.49 -14.61
C ASP A 32 -23.28 12.48 -13.73
N LEU A 33 -23.05 12.49 -12.41
CA LEU A 33 -23.69 13.43 -11.50
C LEU A 33 -23.16 14.85 -11.71
N PRO A 34 -24.03 15.88 -11.62
CA PRO A 34 -23.62 17.27 -11.80
C PRO A 34 -22.58 17.68 -10.76
N ALA A 35 -21.74 18.65 -11.14
CA ALA A 35 -20.71 19.20 -10.26
C ALA A 35 -21.31 19.68 -8.93
N PRO A 36 -20.57 19.57 -7.82
CA PRO A 36 -21.04 20.00 -6.52
C PRO A 36 -21.37 21.50 -6.49
N ALA A 37 -22.56 21.83 -5.96
CA ALA A 37 -23.10 23.20 -5.94
C ALA A 37 -22.24 24.19 -5.12
N SER A 38 -21.41 23.68 -4.20
CA SER A 38 -20.31 24.44 -3.61
C SER A 38 -19.02 23.69 -3.91
N GLY A 39 -17.93 24.43 -4.11
CA GLY A 39 -16.60 23.83 -4.26
C GLY A 39 -16.26 22.89 -3.10
N PRO A 40 -15.28 21.99 -3.31
CA PRO A 40 -14.84 21.06 -2.27
C PRO A 40 -14.41 21.85 -1.04
N VAL A 41 -14.88 21.42 0.14
CA VAL A 41 -14.41 22.00 1.41
C VAL A 41 -12.93 21.64 1.51
N ARG A 42 -12.04 22.63 1.58
CA ARG A 42 -10.58 22.47 1.73
C ARG A 42 -10.04 23.18 2.98
N THR A 43 -10.91 23.38 3.97
CA THR A 43 -10.51 23.94 5.27
C THR A 43 -9.99 22.82 6.15
N TYR A 44 -8.75 22.99 6.59
CA TYR A 44 -8.07 22.17 7.60
C TYR A 44 -7.48 23.14 8.63
N SER A 45 -7.39 22.70 9.87
CA SER A 45 -6.79 23.47 10.97
C SER A 45 -5.26 23.58 10.82
N ALA A 46 -4.60 22.49 10.41
CA ALA A 46 -3.15 22.41 10.24
C ALA A 46 -2.67 22.79 8.83
N SER A 47 -1.44 23.30 8.73
CA SER A 47 -0.82 23.70 7.45
C SER A 47 -0.56 22.48 6.55
N LEU A 48 -0.39 22.67 5.24
CA LEU A 48 -0.07 21.54 4.35
C LEU A 48 1.21 20.80 4.76
N LEU A 49 2.23 21.54 5.22
CA LEU A 49 3.53 20.97 5.59
C LEU A 49 3.41 20.10 6.85
N ASP A 50 2.78 20.61 7.91
CA ASP A 50 2.59 19.85 9.16
C ASP A 50 1.78 18.59 8.89
N ARG A 51 0.78 18.71 8.01
CA ARG A 51 -0.04 17.56 7.61
C ARG A 51 0.78 16.50 6.87
N GLN A 52 1.61 16.91 5.90
CA GLN A 52 2.52 16.01 5.20
C GLN A 52 3.49 15.31 6.18
N GLN A 53 4.07 16.05 7.11
CA GLN A 53 5.00 15.51 8.11
C GLN A 53 4.33 14.51 9.05
N ALA A 54 3.11 14.82 9.53
CA ALA A 54 2.36 13.95 10.44
C ALA A 54 2.03 12.59 9.80
N PHE A 55 1.81 12.54 8.48
CA PHE A 55 1.62 11.31 7.72
C PHE A 55 2.93 10.73 7.13
N GLY A 56 4.08 11.23 7.57
CA GLY A 56 5.40 10.70 7.21
C GLY A 56 5.75 10.87 5.72
N TYR A 57 5.35 11.98 5.11
CA TYR A 57 5.82 12.34 3.77
C TYR A 57 7.26 12.85 3.84
N SER A 58 8.06 12.41 2.90
CA SER A 58 9.43 12.87 2.69
C SER A 58 9.60 13.57 1.34
N GLN A 59 10.72 14.25 1.16
CA GLN A 59 11.12 14.79 -0.13
C GLN A 59 11.29 13.69 -1.20
N GLU A 60 11.64 12.47 -0.80
CA GLU A 60 11.72 11.33 -1.71
C GLU A 60 10.34 10.84 -2.17
N ASP A 61 9.34 10.82 -1.29
CA ASP A 61 7.97 10.52 -1.70
C ASP A 61 7.50 11.53 -2.76
N VAL A 62 7.78 12.82 -2.56
CA VAL A 62 7.39 13.84 -3.53
C VAL A 62 8.13 13.67 -4.86
N LYS A 63 9.45 13.51 -4.81
CA LYS A 63 10.32 13.49 -6.00
C LYS A 63 10.28 12.16 -6.77
N PHE A 64 10.32 11.04 -6.06
CA PHE A 64 10.40 9.72 -6.68
C PHE A 64 9.05 9.07 -6.88
N ILE A 65 8.00 9.45 -6.15
CA ILE A 65 6.69 8.80 -6.25
C ILE A 65 5.65 9.74 -6.88
N LEU A 66 5.42 10.91 -6.30
CA LEU A 66 4.36 11.82 -6.74
C LEU A 66 4.69 12.52 -8.08
N GLU A 67 5.90 13.05 -8.24
CA GLU A 67 6.31 13.79 -9.44
C GLU A 67 6.25 12.94 -10.73
N PRO A 68 6.73 11.68 -10.77
CA PRO A 68 6.58 10.83 -11.95
C PRO A 68 5.11 10.54 -12.25
N MET A 69 4.32 10.18 -11.25
CA MET A 69 2.88 9.91 -11.43
C MET A 69 2.12 11.14 -11.92
N ALA A 70 2.48 12.33 -11.47
CA ALA A 70 1.90 13.59 -11.94
C ALA A 70 2.28 13.91 -13.39
N THR A 71 3.49 13.55 -13.82
CA THR A 71 4.02 13.92 -15.13
C THR A 71 3.62 12.94 -16.22
N SER A 72 3.85 11.64 -16.02
CA SER A 72 3.61 10.60 -17.02
C SER A 72 2.26 9.89 -16.87
N GLY A 73 1.63 10.00 -15.70
CA GLY A 73 0.45 9.18 -15.36
C GLY A 73 0.79 7.70 -15.24
N GLU A 74 2.03 7.39 -14.85
CA GLU A 74 2.55 6.05 -14.59
C GLU A 74 3.35 6.06 -13.28
N GLU A 75 3.40 4.92 -12.60
CA GLU A 75 4.22 4.78 -11.41
C GLU A 75 5.71 4.96 -11.73
N ALA A 76 6.49 5.29 -10.71
CA ALA A 76 7.92 5.46 -10.86
C ALA A 76 8.63 4.13 -11.15
N THR A 77 9.61 4.19 -12.05
CA THR A 77 10.52 3.09 -12.32
C THR A 77 11.82 3.30 -11.53
N GLY A 78 12.27 2.23 -10.88
CA GLY A 78 13.53 2.17 -10.15
C GLY A 78 14.37 0.98 -10.58
N SER A 79 15.57 0.85 -10.02
CA SER A 79 16.48 -0.28 -10.25
C SER A 79 17.19 -0.68 -8.96
N MET A 80 17.94 -1.77 -9.01
CA MET A 80 18.55 -2.44 -7.85
C MET A 80 17.51 -3.09 -6.91
N GLY A 81 18.00 -3.88 -5.94
CA GLY A 81 17.16 -4.51 -4.92
C GLY A 81 16.87 -3.55 -3.76
N ASN A 82 15.81 -3.84 -3.00
CA ASN A 82 15.59 -3.14 -1.73
C ASN A 82 16.59 -3.65 -0.69
N ASP A 83 17.48 -2.77 -0.25
CA ASP A 83 18.49 -3.02 0.78
C ASP A 83 18.30 -2.20 2.06
N SER A 84 17.13 -1.55 2.21
CA SER A 84 16.68 -0.98 3.48
C SER A 84 16.23 -2.09 4.46
N PRO A 85 16.19 -1.83 5.78
CA PRO A 85 15.70 -2.78 6.75
C PRO A 85 14.24 -3.15 6.47
N LEU A 86 13.84 -4.37 6.89
CA LEU A 86 12.42 -4.67 7.04
C LEU A 86 11.78 -3.67 8.01
N ALA A 87 10.51 -3.33 7.80
CA ALA A 87 9.84 -2.28 8.58
C ALA A 87 9.99 -2.47 10.10
N VAL A 88 9.78 -3.70 10.58
CA VAL A 88 9.92 -4.09 12.00
C VAL A 88 11.35 -3.97 12.56
N LEU A 89 12.37 -3.90 11.70
CA LEU A 89 13.77 -3.76 12.11
C LEU A 89 14.31 -2.34 11.90
N SER A 90 13.52 -1.46 11.28
CA SER A 90 13.94 -0.08 11.05
C SER A 90 13.94 0.72 12.34
N ASN A 91 14.88 1.64 12.46
CA ASN A 91 14.92 2.60 13.56
C ASN A 91 14.05 3.84 13.28
N ARG A 92 13.38 3.90 12.13
CA ARG A 92 12.47 4.99 11.76
C ARG A 92 11.03 4.49 11.77
N SER A 93 10.11 5.33 12.21
CA SER A 93 8.67 5.05 12.15
C SER A 93 8.23 4.78 10.72
N LYS A 94 7.64 3.61 10.47
CA LYS A 94 7.16 3.23 9.14
C LYS A 94 5.64 3.31 9.06
N PRO A 95 5.06 3.73 7.93
CA PRO A 95 3.63 3.59 7.70
C PRO A 95 3.21 2.12 7.81
N LEU A 96 2.04 1.86 8.39
CA LEU A 96 1.52 0.51 8.59
C LEU A 96 1.46 -0.32 7.29
N PHE A 97 1.30 0.35 6.14
CA PHE A 97 1.33 -0.29 4.82
C PHE A 97 2.60 -1.12 4.59
N ASN A 98 3.75 -0.68 5.10
CA ASN A 98 5.05 -1.33 4.85
C ASN A 98 5.21 -2.71 5.51
N TYR A 99 4.33 -3.04 6.46
CA TYR A 99 4.29 -4.35 7.12
C TYR A 99 3.56 -5.41 6.28
N PHE A 100 2.86 -5.01 5.21
CA PHE A 100 2.13 -5.91 4.32
C PHE A 100 2.89 -6.14 3.02
N ARG A 101 3.13 -7.41 2.68
CA ARG A 101 3.79 -7.82 1.43
C ARG A 101 2.77 -8.41 0.48
N GLN A 102 2.78 -7.92 -0.77
CA GLN A 102 1.88 -8.41 -1.81
C GLN A 102 2.19 -9.87 -2.13
N LEU A 103 1.19 -10.73 -2.02
CA LEU A 103 1.30 -12.10 -2.53
C LEU A 103 1.23 -12.09 -4.06
N PHE A 104 1.86 -13.07 -4.69
CA PHE A 104 1.82 -13.27 -6.13
C PHE A 104 1.78 -14.76 -6.45
N ALA A 105 1.17 -15.09 -7.58
CA ALA A 105 1.02 -16.47 -7.99
C ALA A 105 2.35 -17.01 -8.54
N GLN A 106 2.72 -18.21 -8.08
CA GLN A 106 3.85 -18.96 -8.61
C GLN A 106 3.35 -20.37 -8.91
N VAL A 107 3.38 -20.77 -10.18
CA VAL A 107 2.99 -22.11 -10.69
C VAL A 107 1.50 -22.43 -10.62
N THR A 108 0.83 -22.21 -9.48
CA THR A 108 -0.56 -22.65 -9.24
C THR A 108 -1.58 -22.05 -10.20
N ASN A 109 -1.39 -20.79 -10.55
CA ASN A 109 -2.20 -20.04 -11.49
C ASN A 109 -1.32 -18.98 -12.19
N PRO A 110 -1.59 -18.67 -13.46
CA PRO A 110 -0.79 -17.68 -14.18
C PRO A 110 -1.17 -16.25 -13.76
N PRO A 111 -0.20 -15.32 -13.68
CA PRO A 111 -0.50 -13.89 -13.65
C PRO A 111 -1.03 -13.42 -15.01
N ILE A 112 -1.73 -12.28 -15.01
CA ILE A 112 -2.26 -11.62 -16.22
C ILE A 112 -1.28 -10.52 -16.66
N ASP A 113 -1.18 -10.25 -17.97
CA ASP A 113 -0.47 -9.08 -18.48
C ASP A 113 -1.37 -7.83 -18.40
N PRO A 114 -1.12 -6.90 -17.46
CA PRO A 114 -2.02 -5.76 -17.22
C PRO A 114 -1.99 -4.70 -18.34
N ILE A 115 -1.08 -4.84 -19.31
CA ILE A 115 -0.91 -3.92 -20.44
C ILE A 115 -1.52 -4.54 -21.70
N ARG A 116 -1.11 -5.77 -22.05
CA ARG A 116 -1.55 -6.44 -23.29
C ARG A 116 -2.95 -7.04 -23.17
N GLU A 117 -3.33 -7.47 -21.98
CA GLU A 117 -4.63 -8.10 -21.69
C GLU A 117 -5.54 -7.15 -20.87
N GLN A 118 -5.29 -5.84 -20.95
CA GLN A 118 -6.04 -4.84 -20.18
C GLN A 118 -7.58 -4.94 -20.41
N LEU A 119 -8.01 -5.36 -21.60
CA LEU A 119 -9.43 -5.49 -21.96
C LEU A 119 -10.20 -6.45 -21.03
N VAL A 120 -9.54 -7.47 -20.48
CA VAL A 120 -10.20 -8.41 -19.55
C VAL A 120 -10.21 -7.92 -18.11
N MET A 121 -9.56 -6.78 -17.83
CA MET A 121 -9.43 -6.22 -16.49
C MET A 121 -10.36 -5.03 -16.27
N SER A 122 -10.78 -4.79 -15.02
CA SER A 122 -11.64 -3.66 -14.67
C SER A 122 -11.36 -3.10 -13.28
N LEU A 123 -11.29 -1.77 -13.21
CA LEU A 123 -11.23 -0.98 -11.98
C LEU A 123 -12.59 -0.46 -11.53
N VAL A 124 -13.67 -0.74 -12.28
CA VAL A 124 -15.02 -0.32 -11.91
C VAL A 124 -15.34 -0.88 -10.52
N SER A 125 -15.82 -0.01 -9.66
CA SER A 125 -16.22 -0.33 -8.29
C SER A 125 -17.66 0.10 -8.07
N PHE A 126 -18.40 -0.65 -7.26
CA PHE A 126 -19.74 -0.29 -6.82
C PHE A 126 -19.70 -0.01 -5.33
N ILE A 127 -20.00 1.24 -4.96
CA ILE A 127 -20.03 1.69 -3.58
C ILE A 127 -21.45 1.51 -3.04
N GLY A 128 -21.59 0.80 -1.92
CA GLY A 128 -22.85 0.74 -1.19
C GLY A 128 -23.48 -0.66 -1.04
N PRO A 129 -24.80 -0.73 -0.82
CA PRO A 129 -25.50 -1.98 -0.53
C PRO A 129 -25.38 -2.99 -1.69
N LYS A 130 -25.04 -4.23 -1.34
CA LYS A 130 -25.03 -5.37 -2.25
C LYS A 130 -26.45 -5.95 -2.37
N PRO A 131 -26.90 -6.31 -3.59
CA PRO A 131 -28.21 -6.92 -3.77
C PRO A 131 -28.24 -8.35 -3.25
N ASN A 132 -29.44 -8.84 -3.03
CA ASN A 132 -29.68 -10.23 -2.68
C ASN A 132 -29.37 -11.14 -3.88
N LEU A 133 -28.35 -11.99 -3.74
CA LEU A 133 -27.93 -12.92 -4.79
C LEU A 133 -29.03 -13.94 -5.16
N LEU A 134 -29.90 -14.29 -4.20
CA LEU A 134 -31.00 -15.22 -4.40
C LEU A 134 -32.30 -14.52 -4.81
N GLY A 135 -32.31 -13.19 -4.82
CA GLY A 135 -33.46 -12.33 -5.11
C GLY A 135 -33.80 -12.22 -6.60
N ILE A 136 -33.79 -13.32 -7.35
CA ILE A 136 -33.99 -13.33 -8.82
C ILE A 136 -35.34 -12.74 -9.29
N ASN A 137 -36.31 -12.64 -8.38
CA ASN A 137 -37.64 -12.07 -8.63
C ASN A 137 -37.84 -10.72 -7.92
N GLU A 138 -36.81 -10.13 -7.32
CA GLU A 138 -36.91 -8.81 -6.70
C GLU A 138 -37.16 -7.74 -7.78
N ILE A 139 -38.30 -7.07 -7.67
CA ILE A 139 -38.77 -6.08 -8.65
C ILE A 139 -38.00 -4.75 -8.48
N ASN A 140 -37.49 -4.49 -7.27
CA ASN A 140 -36.74 -3.29 -6.90
C ASN A 140 -35.42 -3.67 -6.22
N PRO A 141 -34.38 -4.09 -6.97
CA PRO A 141 -33.06 -4.28 -6.40
C PRO A 141 -32.53 -2.96 -5.81
N PRO A 142 -31.66 -3.02 -4.78
CA PRO A 142 -31.09 -1.81 -4.19
C PRO A 142 -30.34 -1.01 -5.25
N TYR A 143 -30.42 0.31 -5.12
CA TYR A 143 -29.64 1.20 -5.96
C TYR A 143 -28.14 0.92 -5.78
N ARG A 144 -27.38 1.16 -6.85
CA ARG A 144 -25.92 1.00 -6.84
C ARG A 144 -25.26 2.30 -7.27
N LEU A 145 -24.17 2.64 -6.59
CA LEU A 145 -23.33 3.77 -6.97
C LEU A 145 -22.08 3.25 -7.68
N GLU A 146 -22.02 3.43 -8.99
CA GLU A 146 -20.90 3.04 -9.84
C GLU A 146 -19.85 4.16 -9.87
N VAL A 147 -18.59 3.78 -9.68
CA VAL A 147 -17.42 4.62 -9.95
C VAL A 147 -16.55 3.94 -10.99
N ALA A 148 -16.05 4.71 -11.97
CA ALA A 148 -15.23 4.16 -13.05
C ALA A 148 -13.89 3.59 -12.53
N GLN A 149 -13.40 4.11 -11.41
CA GLN A 149 -12.19 3.68 -10.74
C GLN A 149 -12.27 3.96 -9.24
N PRO A 150 -11.48 3.26 -8.39
CA PRO A 150 -11.61 3.36 -6.94
C PRO A 150 -10.88 4.58 -6.36
N VAL A 151 -10.15 5.38 -7.14
CA VAL A 151 -9.45 6.57 -6.65
C VAL A 151 -10.30 7.80 -6.93
N LEU A 152 -10.69 8.50 -5.87
CA LEU A 152 -11.60 9.64 -5.94
C LEU A 152 -10.82 10.96 -5.93
N ASP A 153 -11.22 11.89 -6.79
CA ASP A 153 -10.80 13.28 -6.69
C ASP A 153 -11.65 14.08 -5.69
N PHE A 154 -11.37 15.37 -5.55
CA PHE A 154 -12.09 16.26 -4.63
C PHE A 154 -13.58 16.38 -4.95
N ASP A 155 -13.93 16.39 -6.24
CA ASP A 155 -15.31 16.61 -6.68
C ASP A 155 -16.14 15.35 -6.45
N ASN A 156 -15.60 14.18 -6.78
CA ASN A 156 -16.21 12.89 -6.51
C ASN A 156 -16.38 12.66 -5.00
N MET A 157 -15.41 13.05 -4.18
CA MET A 157 -15.56 12.98 -2.73
C MET A 157 -16.64 13.96 -2.20
N ALA A 158 -16.71 15.17 -2.74
CA ALA A 158 -17.76 16.13 -2.38
C ALA A 158 -19.16 15.66 -2.78
N LYS A 159 -19.29 15.01 -3.95
CA LYS A 159 -20.53 14.35 -4.39
C LYS A 159 -20.96 13.25 -3.42
N LEU A 160 -20.03 12.39 -2.98
CA LEU A 160 -20.32 11.30 -2.03
C LEU A 160 -20.85 11.81 -0.68
N ARG A 161 -20.27 12.87 -0.13
CA ARG A 161 -20.76 13.49 1.11
C ARG A 161 -22.20 14.02 0.99
N ARG A 162 -22.59 14.43 -0.22
CA ARG A 162 -23.92 15.01 -0.50
C ARG A 162 -24.80 14.07 -1.31
N ILE A 163 -24.51 12.76 -1.31
CA ILE A 163 -25.15 11.78 -2.19
C ILE A 163 -26.68 11.73 -2.02
N ALA A 164 -27.19 12.04 -0.82
CA ALA A 164 -28.62 12.13 -0.56
C ALA A 164 -29.33 13.18 -1.44
N ALA A 165 -28.68 14.33 -1.70
CA ALA A 165 -29.23 15.40 -2.54
C ALA A 165 -29.33 14.98 -4.02
N TYR A 166 -28.35 14.21 -4.50
CA TYR A 166 -28.33 13.73 -5.90
C TYR A 166 -29.27 12.56 -6.14
N THR A 167 -29.54 11.76 -5.11
CA THR A 167 -30.31 10.50 -5.23
C THR A 167 -31.74 10.63 -4.75
N GLY A 168 -32.16 11.81 -4.29
CA GLY A 168 -33.50 12.01 -3.72
C GLY A 168 -33.70 11.22 -2.42
N ASN A 169 -32.72 11.26 -1.52
CA ASN A 169 -32.68 10.54 -0.24
C ASN A 169 -32.73 9.00 -0.35
N LYS A 170 -32.16 8.43 -1.42
CA LYS A 170 -32.05 6.97 -1.59
C LYS A 170 -30.72 6.42 -1.11
N PHE A 171 -29.66 7.23 -1.17
CA PHE A 171 -28.36 6.95 -0.59
C PHE A 171 -28.04 7.96 0.50
N HIS A 172 -27.48 7.47 1.61
CA HIS A 172 -26.97 8.29 2.68
C HIS A 172 -25.51 7.94 2.95
N SER A 173 -24.69 8.97 3.13
CA SER A 173 -23.32 8.82 3.62
C SER A 173 -23.24 9.28 5.07
N ALA A 174 -22.40 8.60 5.86
CA ALA A 174 -22.02 9.00 7.20
C ALA A 174 -20.49 9.01 7.32
N GLU A 175 -19.96 9.96 8.08
CA GLU A 175 -18.53 10.11 8.29
C GLU A 175 -18.12 9.48 9.63
N LEU A 176 -17.09 8.65 9.59
CA LEU A 176 -16.45 8.02 10.71
C LEU A 176 -15.09 8.68 10.93
N ASP A 177 -14.98 9.45 12.01
CA ASP A 177 -13.76 10.16 12.37
C ASP A 177 -12.77 9.21 13.04
N ILE A 178 -11.58 9.03 12.45
CA ILE A 178 -10.55 8.14 13.00
C ILE A 178 -9.53 8.87 13.87
N CYS A 179 -9.75 10.15 14.15
CA CYS A 179 -8.89 10.94 15.03
C CYS A 179 -9.32 10.78 16.49
N TYR A 180 -8.35 10.92 17.41
CA TYR A 180 -8.62 10.99 18.84
C TYR A 180 -7.60 11.89 19.56
N PRO A 181 -7.91 12.38 20.78
CA PRO A 181 -7.01 13.28 21.49
C PRO A 181 -5.65 12.64 21.77
N LEU A 182 -4.57 13.32 21.40
CA LEU A 182 -3.18 12.91 21.64
C LEU A 182 -2.90 12.61 23.12
N ALA A 183 -3.62 13.30 24.01
CA ALA A 183 -3.54 13.11 25.46
C ALA A 183 -3.93 11.68 25.91
N TRP A 184 -4.67 10.92 25.11
CA TRP A 184 -5.01 9.52 25.42
C TRP A 184 -3.83 8.57 25.18
N GLY A 185 -2.75 9.04 24.54
CA GLY A 185 -1.57 8.23 24.22
C GLY A 185 -1.87 7.11 23.24
N ASN A 186 -0.93 6.17 23.11
CA ASN A 186 -1.05 5.00 22.25
C ASN A 186 -2.10 3.99 22.76
N GLU A 187 -2.29 3.87 24.07
CA GLU A 187 -3.26 2.96 24.69
C GLU A 187 -4.72 3.31 24.34
N GLY A 188 -5.01 4.59 24.05
CA GLY A 188 -6.35 5.05 23.65
C GLY A 188 -6.85 4.48 22.33
N VAL A 189 -5.98 3.91 21.50
CA VAL A 189 -6.32 3.39 20.16
C VAL A 189 -7.40 2.31 20.21
N GLU A 190 -7.35 1.39 21.17
CA GLU A 190 -8.32 0.30 21.25
C GLU A 190 -9.70 0.79 21.63
N ALA A 191 -9.78 1.76 22.56
CA ALA A 191 -11.03 2.37 22.95
C ALA A 191 -11.66 3.15 21.79
N ARG A 192 -10.84 3.92 21.03
CA ARG A 192 -11.34 4.63 19.85
C ARG A 192 -11.78 3.68 18.75
N LEU A 193 -11.02 2.60 18.46
CA LEU A 193 -11.43 1.58 17.49
C LEU A 193 -12.74 0.90 17.87
N ALA A 194 -12.93 0.56 19.15
CA ALA A 194 -14.18 -0.01 19.62
C ALA A 194 -15.37 0.95 19.45
N SER A 195 -15.17 2.23 19.80
CA SER A 195 -16.18 3.30 19.57
C SER A 195 -16.49 3.45 18.08
N LEU A 196 -15.48 3.46 17.22
CA LEU A 196 -15.61 3.59 15.78
C LEU A 196 -16.44 2.45 15.18
N CYS A 197 -16.20 1.21 15.63
CA CYS A 197 -16.97 0.05 15.22
C CYS A 197 -18.45 0.13 15.65
N ALA A 198 -18.72 0.64 16.86
CA ALA A 198 -20.08 0.87 17.33
C ALA A 198 -20.78 2.00 16.55
N GLU A 199 -20.09 3.12 16.32
CA GLU A 199 -20.58 4.23 15.48
C GLU A 199 -20.92 3.76 14.06
N ALA A 200 -20.08 2.91 13.47
CA ALA A 200 -20.34 2.30 12.17
C ALA A 200 -21.60 1.41 12.18
N GLU A 201 -21.78 0.58 13.22
CA GLU A 201 -22.98 -0.25 13.40
C GLU A 201 -24.24 0.63 13.51
N ASP A 202 -24.21 1.67 14.34
CA ASP A 202 -25.32 2.60 14.53
C ASP A 202 -25.70 3.33 13.24
N HIS A 203 -24.73 3.84 12.50
CA HIS A 203 -24.98 4.50 11.22
C HIS A 203 -25.61 3.55 10.19
N VAL A 204 -25.18 2.29 10.13
CA VAL A 204 -25.80 1.29 9.24
C VAL A 204 -27.24 0.99 9.67
N HIS A 205 -27.51 0.94 10.98
CA HIS A 205 -28.88 0.78 11.48
C HIS A 205 -29.77 2.00 11.19
N GLN A 206 -29.20 3.20 11.19
CA GLN A 206 -29.87 4.45 10.80
C GLN A 206 -30.08 4.60 9.28
N GLY A 207 -29.58 3.65 8.47
CA GLY A 207 -29.79 3.64 7.02
C GLY A 207 -28.66 4.24 6.20
N ALA A 208 -27.48 4.46 6.79
CA ALA A 208 -26.29 4.85 6.03
C ALA A 208 -25.95 3.75 5.01
N SER A 209 -25.86 4.15 3.74
CA SER A 209 -25.50 3.29 2.62
C SER A 209 -23.99 3.35 2.33
N ILE A 210 -23.31 4.40 2.79
CA ILE A 210 -21.88 4.63 2.62
C ILE A 210 -21.31 5.10 3.96
N LEU A 211 -20.21 4.50 4.40
CA LEU A 211 -19.40 4.98 5.52
C LEU A 211 -18.09 5.53 4.98
N ILE A 212 -17.78 6.76 5.37
CA ILE A 212 -16.56 7.46 5.00
C ILE A 212 -15.63 7.41 6.22
N VAL A 213 -14.61 6.57 6.16
CA VAL A 213 -13.54 6.51 7.18
C VAL A 213 -12.56 7.65 6.89
N SER A 214 -12.47 8.65 7.77
CA SER A 214 -11.74 9.89 7.49
C SER A 214 -10.78 10.29 8.62
N ASP A 215 -9.54 10.64 8.25
CA ASP A 215 -8.53 11.26 9.13
C ASP A 215 -8.45 12.79 8.98
N ARG A 216 -9.43 13.40 8.30
CA ARG A 216 -9.43 14.83 7.95
C ARG A 216 -9.41 15.78 9.15
N LYS A 217 -9.93 15.35 10.30
CA LYS A 217 -10.08 16.17 11.51
C LYS A 217 -8.83 16.18 12.40
N PHE A 218 -7.72 15.60 11.95
CA PHE A 218 -6.49 15.66 12.70
C PHE A 218 -5.96 17.11 12.81
N ASP A 219 -5.33 17.40 13.93
CA ASP A 219 -4.73 18.70 14.24
C ASP A 219 -3.63 18.52 15.30
N ALA A 220 -3.07 19.60 15.84
CA ALA A 220 -2.00 19.51 16.82
C ALA A 220 -2.38 18.68 18.07
N GLU A 221 -3.66 18.67 18.46
CA GLU A 221 -4.17 18.00 19.66
C GLU A 221 -4.80 16.62 19.36
N HIS A 222 -5.13 16.33 18.10
CA HIS A 222 -5.79 15.10 17.68
C HIS A 222 -4.94 14.31 16.69
N VAL A 223 -4.57 13.09 17.07
CA VAL A 223 -3.80 12.16 16.23
C VAL A 223 -4.75 11.24 15.47
N ALA A 224 -4.40 10.91 14.23
CA ALA A 224 -5.15 9.97 13.40
C ALA A 224 -4.70 8.53 13.62
N ILE A 225 -5.65 7.62 13.80
CA ILE A 225 -5.37 6.18 13.69
C ILE A 225 -4.95 5.88 12.25
N PRO A 226 -3.94 5.03 12.00
CA PRO A 226 -3.61 4.61 10.63
C PRO A 226 -4.85 4.14 9.88
N ALA A 227 -5.17 4.80 8.75
CA ALA A 227 -6.44 4.58 8.03
C ALA A 227 -6.67 3.12 7.64
N LEU A 228 -5.59 2.38 7.37
CA LEU A 228 -5.64 0.94 7.13
C LEU A 228 -6.20 0.15 8.33
N LEU A 229 -5.69 0.43 9.53
CA LEU A 229 -6.13 -0.23 10.76
C LEU A 229 -7.60 0.07 11.04
N ALA A 230 -8.00 1.34 10.95
CA ALA A 230 -9.38 1.76 11.16
C ALA A 230 -10.34 1.13 10.12
N THR A 231 -9.95 1.14 8.85
CA THR A 231 -10.75 0.55 7.76
C THR A 231 -10.94 -0.95 7.97
N SER A 232 -9.87 -1.67 8.29
CA SER A 232 -9.93 -3.11 8.50
C SER A 232 -10.75 -3.48 9.75
N ALA A 233 -10.60 -2.72 10.84
CA ALA A 233 -11.39 -2.91 12.05
C ALA A 233 -12.90 -2.75 11.78
N VAL A 234 -13.30 -1.68 11.10
CA VAL A 234 -14.70 -1.43 10.70
C VAL A 234 -15.19 -2.52 9.73
N HIS A 235 -14.37 -2.89 8.74
CA HIS A 235 -14.71 -3.94 7.78
C HIS A 235 -15.01 -5.27 8.49
N GLN A 236 -14.09 -5.76 9.32
CA GLN A 236 -14.22 -7.03 10.03
C GLN A 236 -15.38 -7.04 11.03
N HIS A 237 -15.58 -5.92 11.75
CA HIS A 237 -16.72 -5.77 12.66
C HIS A 237 -18.06 -5.89 11.92
N LEU A 238 -18.22 -5.15 10.81
CA LEU A 238 -19.43 -5.21 10.00
C LEU A 238 -19.63 -6.57 9.32
N VAL A 239 -18.57 -7.28 8.95
CA VAL A 239 -18.66 -8.65 8.44
C VAL A 239 -19.17 -9.60 9.53
N THR A 240 -18.59 -9.54 10.72
CA THR A 240 -18.99 -10.36 11.87
C THR A 240 -20.44 -10.13 12.29
N LYS A 241 -20.92 -8.89 12.17
CA LYS A 241 -22.31 -8.50 12.44
C LYS A 241 -23.29 -8.81 11.30
N GLY A 242 -22.81 -9.25 10.14
CA GLY A 242 -23.64 -9.46 8.94
C GLY A 242 -24.16 -8.16 8.31
N LEU A 243 -23.52 -7.04 8.59
CA LEU A 243 -23.91 -5.69 8.13
C LEU A 243 -23.10 -5.20 6.94
N ARG A 244 -21.92 -5.79 6.64
CA ARG A 244 -21.02 -5.30 5.58
C ARG A 244 -21.63 -5.29 4.18
N THR A 245 -22.62 -6.14 3.90
CA THR A 245 -23.35 -6.16 2.62
C THR A 245 -24.32 -4.99 2.47
N ARG A 246 -24.68 -4.29 3.54
CA ARG A 246 -25.64 -3.18 3.53
C ARG A 246 -25.00 -1.82 3.27
N VAL A 247 -23.67 -1.76 3.23
CA VAL A 247 -22.95 -0.49 3.27
C VAL A 247 -21.64 -0.58 2.48
N GLY A 248 -21.29 0.52 1.82
CA GLY A 248 -20.00 0.70 1.17
C GLY A 248 -19.00 1.40 2.06
N LEU A 249 -17.72 1.07 1.93
CA LEU A 249 -16.64 1.70 2.70
C LEU A 249 -15.78 2.57 1.78
N VAL A 250 -15.70 3.85 2.10
CA VAL A 250 -14.85 4.82 1.41
C VAL A 250 -13.83 5.35 2.39
N VAL A 251 -12.56 5.38 2.00
CA VAL A 251 -11.47 5.85 2.86
C VAL A 251 -11.00 7.21 2.38
N GLU A 252 -11.17 8.24 3.19
CA GLU A 252 -10.53 9.53 2.98
C GLU A 252 -9.30 9.60 3.87
N THR A 253 -8.10 9.62 3.28
CA THR A 253 -6.88 9.57 4.07
C THR A 253 -5.76 10.46 3.55
N GLY A 254 -5.03 11.05 4.48
CA GLY A 254 -3.78 11.76 4.22
C GLY A 254 -2.60 10.83 3.98
N ALA A 255 -2.66 9.54 4.33
CA ALA A 255 -1.52 8.62 4.26
C ALA A 255 -1.34 7.92 2.89
N ALA A 256 -2.40 7.85 2.06
CA ALA A 256 -2.35 7.13 0.79
C ALA A 256 -1.67 7.97 -0.31
N ARG A 257 -0.54 7.46 -0.83
CA ARG A 257 0.26 8.14 -1.87
C ARG A 257 0.91 7.20 -2.87
N GLU A 258 1.23 5.97 -2.47
CA GLU A 258 1.77 4.93 -3.34
C GLU A 258 0.69 3.94 -3.78
N THR A 259 0.84 3.36 -4.96
CA THR A 259 -0.01 2.26 -5.47
C THR A 259 -0.25 1.16 -4.43
N HIS A 260 0.79 0.81 -3.67
CA HIS A 260 0.70 -0.20 -2.61
C HIS A 260 -0.32 0.18 -1.53
N HIS A 261 -0.38 1.46 -1.12
CA HIS A 261 -1.31 1.92 -0.07
C HIS A 261 -2.77 1.69 -0.51
N PHE A 262 -3.10 2.02 -1.76
CA PHE A 262 -4.43 1.78 -2.34
C PHE A 262 -4.75 0.29 -2.44
N ALA A 263 -3.79 -0.54 -2.83
CA ALA A 263 -3.99 -1.99 -2.92
C ALA A 263 -4.27 -2.60 -1.54
N VAL A 264 -3.53 -2.19 -0.50
CA VAL A 264 -3.73 -2.70 0.86
C VAL A 264 -5.10 -2.23 1.40
N LEU A 265 -5.45 -0.95 1.25
CA LEU A 265 -6.79 -0.45 1.64
C LEU A 265 -7.92 -1.23 0.95
N ALA A 266 -7.77 -1.50 -0.35
CA ALA A 266 -8.73 -2.31 -1.11
C ALA A 266 -8.80 -3.75 -0.56
N GLY A 267 -7.66 -4.38 -0.35
CA GLY A 267 -7.55 -5.75 0.18
C GLY A 267 -8.22 -5.93 1.54
N TYR A 268 -8.32 -4.86 2.34
CA TYR A 268 -8.98 -4.84 3.65
C TYR A 268 -10.34 -4.11 3.64
N GLY A 269 -10.93 -3.92 2.47
CA GLY A 269 -12.37 -3.67 2.33
C GLY A 269 -12.79 -2.28 1.89
N ALA A 270 -11.86 -1.39 1.54
CA ALA A 270 -12.17 -0.10 0.91
C ALA A 270 -12.66 -0.32 -0.53
N GLU A 271 -13.84 0.22 -0.85
CA GLU A 271 -14.40 0.19 -2.21
C GLU A 271 -13.96 1.40 -3.04
N ALA A 272 -13.58 2.49 -2.36
CA ALA A 272 -12.96 3.65 -2.95
C ALA A 272 -12.07 4.37 -1.92
N VAL A 273 -11.07 5.12 -2.40
CA VAL A 273 -10.09 5.85 -1.60
C VAL A 273 -9.95 7.27 -2.15
N HIS A 274 -10.08 8.27 -1.29
CA HIS A 274 -9.80 9.67 -1.56
C HIS A 274 -8.48 10.09 -0.88
N PRO A 275 -7.37 10.20 -1.64
CA PRO A 275 -6.05 10.53 -1.10
C PRO A 275 -5.84 12.05 -1.02
N TYR A 276 -6.67 12.75 -0.23
CA TYR A 276 -6.76 14.24 -0.29
C TYR A 276 -5.40 14.93 -0.14
N LEU A 277 -4.52 14.44 0.76
CA LEU A 277 -3.23 15.09 1.02
C LEU A 277 -2.25 14.93 -0.14
N ALA A 278 -2.25 13.77 -0.80
CA ALA A 278 -1.47 13.58 -2.03
C ALA A 278 -1.96 14.52 -3.13
N LEU A 279 -3.28 14.66 -3.30
CA LEU A 279 -3.86 15.57 -4.31
C LEU A 279 -3.55 17.04 -4.01
N GLU A 280 -3.61 17.46 -2.75
CA GLU A 280 -3.22 18.82 -2.34
C GLU A 280 -1.73 19.08 -2.52
N THR A 281 -0.89 18.07 -2.27
CA THR A 281 0.55 18.14 -2.52
C THR A 281 0.82 18.38 -4.01
N LEU A 282 0.14 17.65 -4.90
CA LEU A 282 0.26 17.81 -6.34
C LEU A 282 -0.22 19.18 -6.82
N GLN A 283 -1.31 19.71 -6.27
CA GLN A 283 -1.75 21.07 -6.56
C GLN A 283 -0.72 22.10 -6.10
N ASN A 284 -0.15 21.93 -4.90
CA ASN A 284 0.88 22.84 -4.40
C ASN A 284 2.15 22.80 -5.27
N MET A 285 2.55 21.63 -5.79
CA MET A 285 3.66 21.49 -6.74
C MET A 285 3.39 22.17 -8.09
N ALA A 286 2.12 22.30 -8.49
CA ALA A 286 1.73 23.02 -9.70
C ALA A 286 1.77 24.56 -9.53
N GLY A 287 1.80 25.06 -8.30
CA GLY A 287 1.83 26.49 -7.98
C GLY A 287 0.50 27.18 -8.30
N SER A 288 0.56 28.36 -8.89
CA SER A 288 -0.63 29.15 -9.26
C SER A 288 -1.35 28.67 -10.53
N ASP A 289 -0.81 27.66 -11.22
CA ASP A 289 -1.39 27.12 -12.45
C ASP A 289 -2.41 26.01 -12.13
N ALA A 290 -3.69 26.39 -12.13
CA ALA A 290 -4.78 25.48 -11.85
C ALA A 290 -4.92 24.36 -12.89
N GLU A 291 -4.67 24.64 -14.18
CA GLU A 291 -4.79 23.65 -15.24
C GLU A 291 -3.71 22.56 -15.12
N LYS A 292 -2.49 22.98 -14.79
CA LYS A 292 -1.39 22.06 -14.47
C LYS A 292 -1.71 21.22 -13.24
N GLY A 293 -2.29 21.80 -12.20
CA GLY A 293 -2.73 21.09 -11.00
C GLY A 293 -3.78 20.02 -11.30
N ASP A 294 -4.81 20.36 -12.06
CA ASP A 294 -5.87 19.41 -12.44
C ASP A 294 -5.33 18.29 -13.34
N LYS A 295 -4.41 18.62 -14.26
CA LYS A 295 -3.73 17.63 -15.08
C LYS A 295 -2.88 16.67 -14.23
N ALA A 296 -2.15 17.19 -13.24
CA ALA A 296 -1.35 16.38 -12.32
C ALA A 296 -2.22 15.41 -11.52
N ILE A 297 -3.39 15.85 -11.04
CA ILE A 297 -4.36 14.97 -10.34
C ILE A 297 -4.85 13.87 -11.27
N LYS A 298 -5.28 14.20 -12.50
CA LYS A 298 -5.76 13.21 -13.47
C LYS A 298 -4.68 12.18 -13.82
N HIS A 299 -3.44 12.62 -13.98
CA HIS A 299 -2.30 11.74 -14.20
C HIS A 299 -2.01 10.86 -13.00
N PHE A 300 -2.00 11.41 -11.79
CA PHE A 300 -1.81 10.63 -10.57
C PHE A 300 -2.85 9.53 -10.42
N ILE A 301 -4.14 9.87 -10.58
CA ILE A 301 -5.25 8.92 -10.53
C ILE A 301 -5.07 7.82 -11.58
N LYS A 302 -4.70 8.19 -12.82
CA LYS A 302 -4.38 7.23 -13.90
C LYS A 302 -3.20 6.33 -13.55
N GLY A 303 -2.14 6.88 -12.96
CA GLY A 303 -0.93 6.15 -12.56
C GLY A 303 -1.23 5.11 -11.47
N VAL A 304 -1.98 5.51 -10.44
CA VAL A 304 -2.46 4.59 -9.41
C VAL A 304 -3.37 3.52 -10.01
N GLY A 305 -4.27 3.88 -10.93
CA GLY A 305 -5.13 2.92 -11.63
C GLY A 305 -4.34 1.86 -12.40
N LYS A 306 -3.36 2.26 -13.20
CA LYS A 306 -2.43 1.32 -13.86
C LYS A 306 -1.66 0.47 -12.85
N GLY A 307 -1.22 1.08 -11.75
CA GLY A 307 -0.56 0.38 -10.66
C GLY A 307 -1.44 -0.68 -10.01
N LEU A 308 -2.72 -0.41 -9.78
CA LEU A 308 -3.68 -1.37 -9.23
C LEU A 308 -3.89 -2.54 -10.18
N LEU A 309 -4.05 -2.28 -11.49
CA LEU A 309 -4.10 -3.34 -12.50
C LEU A 309 -2.87 -4.24 -12.41
N LYS A 310 -1.67 -3.66 -12.33
CA LYS A 310 -0.43 -4.43 -12.14
C LYS A 310 -0.44 -5.26 -10.85
N VAL A 311 -0.87 -4.70 -9.72
CA VAL A 311 -0.88 -5.44 -8.44
C VAL A 311 -1.86 -6.61 -8.48
N MET A 312 -3.07 -6.41 -9.00
CA MET A 312 -4.07 -7.48 -9.14
C MET A 312 -3.61 -8.58 -10.10
N SER A 313 -2.95 -8.18 -11.20
CA SER A 313 -2.51 -9.12 -12.22
C SER A 313 -1.43 -10.10 -11.73
N LYS A 314 -0.65 -9.74 -10.69
CA LYS A 314 0.32 -10.64 -10.03
C LYS A 314 -0.31 -11.91 -9.47
N MET A 315 -1.57 -11.87 -9.08
CA MET A 315 -2.34 -13.04 -8.61
C MET A 315 -3.32 -13.56 -9.68
N GLY A 316 -3.32 -12.97 -10.89
CA GLY A 316 -4.27 -13.29 -11.95
C GLY A 316 -5.70 -12.81 -11.67
N ILE A 317 -5.87 -11.76 -10.86
CA ILE A 317 -7.18 -11.18 -10.56
C ILE A 317 -7.49 -10.10 -11.58
N SER A 318 -8.66 -10.19 -12.23
CA SER A 318 -9.06 -9.28 -13.30
C SER A 318 -9.89 -8.07 -12.83
N THR A 319 -10.62 -8.18 -11.72
CA THR A 319 -11.58 -7.14 -11.30
C THR A 319 -11.29 -6.61 -9.90
N TYR A 320 -11.35 -5.28 -9.74
CA TYR A 320 -11.17 -4.62 -8.44
C TYR A 320 -12.20 -5.07 -7.40
N MET A 321 -13.44 -5.33 -7.82
CA MET A 321 -14.49 -5.86 -6.96
C MET A 321 -14.12 -7.22 -6.32
N SER A 322 -13.43 -8.09 -7.07
CA SER A 322 -12.97 -9.39 -6.54
C SER A 322 -11.73 -9.26 -5.67
N TYR A 323 -10.92 -8.22 -5.91
CA TYR A 323 -9.75 -7.91 -5.09
C TYR A 323 -10.14 -7.29 -3.74
N THR A 324 -11.25 -6.56 -3.68
CA THR A 324 -11.73 -5.87 -2.48
C THR A 324 -12.08 -6.87 -1.38
N GLY A 325 -11.41 -6.77 -0.22
CA GLY A 325 -11.60 -7.70 0.91
C GLY A 325 -10.93 -9.08 0.72
N ALA A 326 -10.19 -9.31 -0.36
CA ALA A 326 -9.56 -10.61 -0.63
C ALA A 326 -8.28 -10.88 0.18
N GLN A 327 -7.72 -9.85 0.83
CA GLN A 327 -6.51 -9.96 1.67
C GLN A 327 -5.32 -10.68 1.00
N ILE A 328 -4.96 -10.26 -0.22
CA ILE A 328 -3.85 -10.85 -1.00
C ILE A 328 -2.48 -10.35 -0.49
N PHE A 329 -2.26 -10.47 0.81
CA PHE A 329 -1.10 -9.95 1.52
C PHE A 329 -0.61 -10.92 2.60
N GLU A 330 0.69 -10.85 2.89
CA GLU A 330 1.31 -11.44 4.06
C GLU A 330 1.79 -10.33 5.01
N ALA A 331 1.49 -10.46 6.30
CA ALA A 331 1.95 -9.52 7.32
C ALA A 331 3.30 -9.98 7.90
N VAL A 332 4.32 -9.12 7.83
CA VAL A 332 5.66 -9.40 8.34
C VAL A 332 6.01 -8.41 9.44
N GLY A 333 6.21 -8.90 10.67
CA GLY A 333 6.55 -8.09 11.84
C GLY A 333 5.36 -7.53 12.62
N LEU A 334 4.17 -8.10 12.46
CA LEU A 334 2.97 -7.76 13.23
C LEU A 334 2.60 -8.92 14.17
N GLN A 335 2.17 -8.62 15.39
CA GLN A 335 1.76 -9.64 16.36
C GLN A 335 0.52 -10.41 15.90
N ALA A 336 0.52 -11.72 16.13
CA ALA A 336 -0.59 -12.59 15.73
C ALA A 336 -1.93 -12.12 16.33
N ARG A 337 -1.95 -11.74 17.62
CA ARG A 337 -3.16 -11.20 18.29
C ARG A 337 -3.74 -9.97 17.60
N MET A 338 -2.90 -9.12 17.02
CA MET A 338 -3.34 -7.91 16.32
C MET A 338 -3.90 -8.27 14.95
N VAL A 339 -3.23 -9.16 14.23
CA VAL A 339 -3.66 -9.67 12.93
C VAL A 339 -4.99 -10.42 13.07
N ASP A 340 -5.13 -11.30 14.05
CA ASP A 340 -6.36 -12.06 14.30
C ASP A 340 -7.55 -11.16 14.60
N LYS A 341 -7.33 -10.05 15.33
CA LYS A 341 -8.39 -9.11 15.73
C LYS A 341 -8.78 -8.14 14.61
N TYR A 342 -7.81 -7.56 13.91
CA TYR A 342 -8.06 -6.45 12.98
C TYR A 342 -7.88 -6.82 11.51
N PHE A 343 -7.12 -7.87 11.18
CA PHE A 343 -6.79 -8.31 9.83
C PHE A 343 -7.06 -9.82 9.66
N THR A 344 -8.16 -10.29 10.26
CA THR A 344 -8.50 -11.72 10.40
C THR A 344 -8.41 -12.45 9.06
N GLY A 345 -7.62 -13.53 9.01
CA GLY A 345 -7.36 -14.33 7.81
C GLY A 345 -6.01 -14.06 7.14
N THR A 346 -5.32 -12.98 7.50
CA THR A 346 -3.98 -12.67 6.99
C THR A 346 -2.91 -13.52 7.68
N SER A 347 -1.96 -14.07 6.93
CA SER A 347 -0.86 -14.84 7.50
C SER A 347 0.20 -13.93 8.12
N THR A 348 0.69 -14.30 9.31
CA THR A 348 1.90 -13.72 9.88
C THR A 348 2.79 -14.83 10.48
N GLN A 349 4.00 -14.98 9.94
CA GLN A 349 4.96 -16.01 10.38
C GLN A 349 6.01 -15.45 11.33
N VAL A 350 6.30 -14.15 11.19
CA VAL A 350 7.26 -13.43 12.03
C VAL A 350 6.49 -12.33 12.73
N GLU A 351 6.29 -12.50 14.03
CA GLU A 351 5.64 -11.51 14.88
C GLU A 351 6.57 -10.33 15.19
N GLY A 352 6.00 -9.23 15.68
CA GLY A 352 6.76 -8.05 16.05
C GLY A 352 5.93 -7.05 16.85
N ILE A 353 5.56 -5.94 16.22
CA ILE A 353 4.84 -4.85 16.86
C ILE A 353 3.34 -5.16 17.00
N GLY A 354 2.72 -4.64 18.05
CA GLY A 354 1.29 -4.71 18.28
C GLY A 354 0.58 -3.41 17.95
N VAL A 355 -0.70 -3.33 18.31
CA VAL A 355 -1.55 -2.16 18.01
C VAL A 355 -1.05 -0.89 18.70
N PHE A 356 -0.50 -1.02 19.91
CA PHE A 356 0.00 0.12 20.69
C PHE A 356 1.30 0.66 20.12
N GLU A 357 2.19 -0.21 19.65
CA GLU A 357 3.44 0.19 19.02
C GLU A 357 3.20 0.82 17.63
N VAL A 358 2.26 0.28 16.85
CA VAL A 358 1.80 0.90 15.58
C VAL A 358 1.29 2.32 15.84
N MET A 359 0.54 2.51 16.93
CA MET A 359 0.05 3.83 17.29
C MET A 359 1.16 4.75 17.81
N GLU A 360 2.15 4.22 18.54
CA GLU A 360 3.31 4.99 18.97
C GLU A 360 4.13 5.50 17.78
N GLU A 361 4.27 4.71 16.70
CA GLU A 361 4.90 5.17 15.47
C GLU A 361 4.15 6.38 14.86
N ALA A 362 2.82 6.33 14.81
CA ALA A 362 2.00 7.44 14.33
C ALA A 362 2.10 8.67 15.24
N ILE A 363 2.10 8.48 16.56
CA ILE A 363 2.26 9.55 17.55
C ILE A 363 3.67 10.18 17.46
N CYS A 364 4.70 9.38 17.20
CA CYS A 364 6.07 9.88 17.02
C CYS A 364 6.16 10.84 15.83
N LEU A 365 5.60 10.45 14.68
CA LEU A 365 5.51 11.32 13.50
C LEU A 365 4.68 12.58 13.77
N HIS A 366 3.55 12.43 14.47
CA HIS A 366 2.69 13.55 14.86
C HIS A 366 3.44 14.57 15.72
N ARG A 367 4.16 14.11 16.75
CA ARG A 367 4.96 14.98 17.63
C ARG A 367 6.11 15.66 16.89
N GLN A 368 6.71 14.99 15.91
CA GLN A 368 7.75 15.59 15.06
C GLN A 368 7.17 16.69 14.18
N ALA A 369 5.99 16.47 13.58
CA ALA A 369 5.33 17.41 12.70
C ALA A 369 4.88 18.70 13.40
N PHE A 370 4.40 18.60 14.65
CA PHE A 370 3.98 19.73 15.47
C PHE A 370 5.04 20.16 16.49
N GLY A 371 6.27 19.68 16.34
CA GLY A 371 7.39 19.96 17.25
C GLY A 371 8.25 21.14 16.79
N ASP A 372 9.25 21.48 17.61
CA ASP A 372 10.18 22.60 17.35
C ASP A 372 11.43 22.20 16.56
N ASP A 373 11.37 21.14 15.74
CA ASP A 373 12.53 20.74 14.93
C ASP A 373 12.81 21.76 13.83
N ALA A 374 13.91 22.50 13.96
CA ALA A 374 14.33 23.53 13.02
C ALA A 374 14.53 23.02 11.58
N VAL A 375 14.83 21.72 11.39
CA VAL A 375 14.98 21.12 10.05
C VAL A 375 13.61 20.93 9.40
N LEU A 376 12.60 20.54 10.18
CA LEU A 376 11.25 20.27 9.70
C LEU A 376 10.40 21.54 9.62
N ALA A 377 10.79 22.63 10.29
CA ALA A 377 10.05 23.89 10.31
C ALA A 377 9.68 24.46 8.92
N THR A 378 10.48 24.18 7.87
CA THR A 378 10.26 24.74 6.53
C THR A 378 10.24 23.71 5.39
N MET A 379 10.52 22.43 5.68
CA MET A 379 10.62 21.40 4.64
C MET A 379 10.33 20.01 5.18
N LEU A 380 9.96 19.10 4.28
CA LEU A 380 9.84 17.67 4.60
C LEU A 380 11.21 17.07 4.91
N ASP A 381 11.21 15.97 5.66
CA ASP A 381 12.42 15.17 5.84
C ASP A 381 12.99 14.73 4.48
N ALA A 382 14.31 14.61 4.40
CA ALA A 382 15.00 14.22 3.18
C ALA A 382 14.62 12.80 2.71
N GLY A 383 14.11 11.95 3.60
CA GLY A 383 13.84 10.55 3.33
C GLY A 383 15.12 9.72 3.37
N GLY A 384 15.22 8.76 2.46
CA GLY A 384 16.31 7.81 2.34
C GLY A 384 15.82 6.37 2.33
N GLU A 385 14.62 6.11 1.82
CA GLU A 385 14.07 4.76 1.69
C GLU A 385 14.50 4.14 0.35
N TYR A 386 14.48 4.96 -0.71
CA TYR A 386 14.77 4.51 -2.07
C TYR A 386 16.24 4.71 -2.46
N ALA A 387 16.93 5.66 -1.82
CA ALA A 387 18.32 5.96 -2.08
C ALA A 387 19.07 6.28 -0.79
N TYR A 388 20.31 5.78 -0.69
CA TYR A 388 21.16 6.04 0.46
C TYR A 388 21.36 7.55 0.69
N ARG A 389 21.10 7.99 1.92
CA ARG A 389 21.41 9.33 2.42
C ARG A 389 22.07 9.24 3.78
N VAL A 390 23.01 10.14 4.06
CA VAL A 390 23.76 10.14 5.33
C VAL A 390 22.87 10.31 6.56
N ARG A 391 21.75 11.04 6.43
CA ARG A 391 20.74 11.23 7.48
C ARG A 391 19.45 10.43 7.22
N GLY A 392 19.48 9.47 6.29
CA GLY A 392 18.32 8.73 5.82
C GLY A 392 18.09 7.41 6.55
N GLU A 393 17.35 6.50 5.92
CA GLU A 393 17.29 5.12 6.40
C GLU A 393 18.67 4.45 6.27
N GLU A 394 18.88 3.41 7.07
CA GLU A 394 20.02 2.54 6.89
C GLU A 394 19.91 1.76 5.58
N HIS A 395 21.05 1.47 4.94
CA HIS A 395 21.12 0.64 3.74
C HIS A 395 22.23 -0.40 3.88
N MET A 396 22.02 -1.60 3.37
CA MET A 396 23.06 -2.64 3.39
C MET A 396 24.26 -2.22 2.54
N TRP A 397 24.02 -1.56 1.41
CA TRP A 397 25.05 -1.03 0.53
C TRP A 397 25.35 0.44 0.82
N THR A 398 26.30 0.69 1.72
CA THR A 398 26.83 2.03 1.99
C THR A 398 28.05 2.35 1.11
N PRO A 399 28.38 3.65 0.88
CA PRO A 399 29.58 4.03 0.14
C PRO A 399 30.86 3.39 0.71
N ASP A 400 30.98 3.30 2.03
CA ASP A 400 32.12 2.68 2.70
C ASP A 400 32.19 1.17 2.47
N ALA A 401 31.06 0.46 2.57
CA ALA A 401 31.00 -0.97 2.29
C ALA A 401 31.42 -1.27 0.84
N ILE A 402 30.89 -0.49 -0.12
CA ILE A 402 31.21 -0.64 -1.55
C ILE A 402 32.70 -0.35 -1.80
N ALA A 403 33.24 0.74 -1.25
CA ALA A 403 34.64 1.12 -1.43
C ALA A 403 35.59 0.05 -0.89
N LYS A 404 35.32 -0.49 0.30
CA LYS A 404 36.12 -1.56 0.91
C LYS A 404 36.05 -2.85 0.09
N LEU A 405 34.86 -3.24 -0.38
CA LEU A 405 34.71 -4.42 -1.24
C LEU A 405 35.50 -4.27 -2.55
N GLN A 406 35.36 -3.13 -3.23
CA GLN A 406 36.09 -2.85 -4.48
C GLN A 406 37.60 -2.82 -4.29
N HIS A 407 38.08 -2.18 -3.22
CA HIS A 407 39.52 -2.13 -2.93
C HIS A 407 40.07 -3.51 -2.60
N SER A 408 39.34 -4.31 -1.80
CA SER A 408 39.76 -5.66 -1.43
C SER A 408 39.94 -6.57 -2.65
N ALA A 409 39.00 -6.52 -3.60
CA ALA A 409 39.06 -7.30 -4.84
C ALA A 409 40.17 -6.82 -5.80
N ARG A 410 40.38 -5.50 -5.95
CA ARG A 410 41.41 -4.95 -6.87
C ARG A 410 42.83 -5.13 -6.35
N ALA A 411 43.04 -4.95 -5.05
CA ALA A 411 44.35 -5.08 -4.41
C ALA A 411 44.67 -6.52 -3.96
N ASN A 412 43.72 -7.44 -4.11
CA ASN A 412 43.80 -8.81 -3.57
C ASN A 412 44.14 -8.83 -2.07
N SER A 413 43.48 -7.97 -1.29
CA SER A 413 43.78 -7.73 0.13
C SER A 413 42.72 -8.35 1.03
N TYR A 414 43.08 -9.46 1.69
CA TYR A 414 42.19 -10.15 2.63
C TYR A 414 41.90 -9.33 3.89
N SER A 415 42.84 -8.51 4.37
CA SER A 415 42.60 -7.62 5.52
C SER A 415 41.51 -6.59 5.20
N THR A 416 41.55 -5.98 4.02
CA THR A 416 40.49 -5.07 3.56
C THR A 416 39.16 -5.80 3.39
N TYR A 417 39.17 -7.05 2.92
CA TYR A 417 37.94 -7.86 2.87
C TYR A 417 37.36 -8.11 4.27
N LYS A 418 38.20 -8.35 5.28
CA LYS A 418 37.73 -8.48 6.67
C LYS A 418 37.06 -7.20 7.19
N GLU A 419 37.61 -6.04 6.86
CA GLU A 419 36.97 -4.76 7.20
C GLU A 419 35.59 -4.62 6.54
N TYR A 420 35.48 -4.94 5.25
CA TYR A 420 34.18 -5.01 4.56
C TYR A 420 33.21 -6.00 5.24
N ALA A 421 33.68 -7.22 5.52
CA ALA A 421 32.87 -8.25 6.15
C ALA A 421 32.42 -7.82 7.55
N GLN A 422 33.25 -7.10 8.29
CA GLN A 422 32.89 -6.54 9.60
C GLN A 422 31.82 -5.46 9.45
N ILE A 423 31.92 -4.55 8.47
CA ILE A 423 30.87 -3.52 8.23
C ILE A 423 29.50 -4.17 7.93
N ILE A 424 29.49 -5.27 7.18
CA ILE A 424 28.25 -5.97 6.80
C ILE A 424 27.72 -6.88 7.92
N ASN A 425 28.61 -7.54 8.66
CA ASN A 425 28.23 -8.53 9.68
C ASN A 425 28.17 -7.95 11.10
N ASP A 426 28.60 -6.72 11.32
CA ASP A 426 28.40 -6.04 12.60
C ASP A 426 26.92 -5.67 12.76
N GLN A 427 26.18 -6.60 13.34
CA GLN A 427 24.77 -6.48 13.66
C GLN A 427 24.56 -5.94 15.09
N SER A 428 25.61 -5.53 15.80
CA SER A 428 25.49 -4.99 17.17
C SER A 428 24.71 -3.68 17.22
N LYS A 429 24.62 -2.97 16.08
CA LYS A 429 23.91 -1.69 15.94
C LYS A 429 22.97 -1.60 14.73
N ARG A 430 23.15 -2.46 13.71
CA ARG A 430 22.48 -2.34 12.41
C ARG A 430 21.67 -3.59 12.08
N HIS A 431 20.45 -3.66 12.61
CA HIS A 431 19.53 -4.76 12.31
C HIS A 431 18.89 -4.58 10.94
N MET A 432 19.52 -5.13 9.90
CA MET A 432 19.03 -4.98 8.52
C MET A 432 18.12 -6.14 8.08
N THR A 433 18.44 -7.35 8.53
CA THR A 433 17.84 -8.59 8.02
C THR A 433 17.61 -9.57 9.16
N PHE A 434 16.64 -10.49 9.01
CA PHE A 434 16.38 -11.51 10.04
C PHE A 434 17.58 -12.41 10.34
N ARG A 435 18.46 -12.70 9.36
CA ARG A 435 19.70 -13.46 9.64
C ARG A 435 20.59 -12.79 10.69
N GLY A 436 20.50 -11.47 10.84
CA GLY A 436 21.28 -10.70 11.82
C GLY A 436 20.76 -10.84 13.25
N LEU A 437 19.58 -11.42 13.45
CA LEU A 437 19.02 -11.72 14.77
C LEU A 437 19.49 -13.07 15.32
N PHE A 438 20.16 -13.89 14.50
CA PHE A 438 20.68 -15.18 14.90
C PHE A 438 22.17 -15.07 15.22
N ASP A 439 22.60 -15.80 16.26
CA ASP A 439 24.01 -16.04 16.54
C ASP A 439 24.34 -17.53 16.39
N LEU A 440 25.55 -17.82 15.92
CA LEU A 440 26.05 -19.18 15.80
C LEU A 440 26.57 -19.63 17.16
N ARG A 441 25.91 -20.61 17.76
CA ARG A 441 26.43 -21.24 18.99
C ARG A 441 27.63 -22.12 18.66
N ILE A 442 28.82 -21.59 18.90
CA ILE A 442 30.10 -22.28 18.68
C ILE A 442 30.55 -22.93 20.00
N ASP A 443 30.97 -24.19 19.93
CA ASP A 443 31.64 -24.90 21.02
C ASP A 443 33.17 -24.81 20.80
N PRO A 444 33.90 -24.02 21.60
CA PRO A 444 35.34 -23.86 21.43
C PRO A 444 36.12 -25.17 21.57
N GLN A 445 35.58 -26.17 22.27
CA GLN A 445 36.24 -27.47 22.43
C GLN A 445 36.21 -28.31 21.15
N LYS A 446 35.37 -27.95 20.18
CA LYS A 446 35.20 -28.65 18.90
C LYS A 446 35.76 -27.86 17.72
N SER A 447 36.55 -26.82 17.97
CA SER A 447 37.23 -26.09 16.88
C SER A 447 38.27 -26.99 16.21
N VAL A 448 38.25 -27.03 14.89
CA VAL A 448 39.24 -27.77 14.08
C VAL A 448 40.25 -26.80 13.46
N PRO A 449 41.50 -27.23 13.18
CA PRO A 449 42.44 -26.48 12.36
C PRO A 449 41.84 -26.14 10.99
N ILE A 450 42.21 -24.98 10.43
CA ILE A 450 41.68 -24.51 9.14
C ILE A 450 42.04 -25.45 7.98
N GLU A 451 43.14 -26.20 8.13
CA GLU A 451 43.63 -27.19 7.18
C GLU A 451 42.71 -28.41 7.06
N GLU A 452 41.89 -28.69 8.07
CA GLU A 452 40.88 -29.76 8.06
C GLU A 452 39.57 -29.31 7.38
N VAL A 453 39.39 -28.00 7.19
CA VAL A 453 38.19 -27.45 6.53
C VAL A 453 38.27 -27.70 5.02
N GLU A 454 37.10 -27.92 4.40
CA GLU A 454 36.98 -28.08 2.95
C GLU A 454 37.70 -26.94 2.20
N PRO A 455 38.59 -27.25 1.23
CA PRO A 455 39.34 -26.24 0.52
C PRO A 455 38.44 -25.25 -0.22
N ALA A 456 38.84 -23.98 -0.27
CA ALA A 456 38.08 -22.91 -0.93
C ALA A 456 37.73 -23.25 -2.40
N LYS A 457 38.62 -23.94 -3.14
CA LYS A 457 38.39 -24.39 -4.53
C LYS A 457 37.20 -25.34 -4.70
N GLU A 458 36.80 -26.06 -3.65
CA GLU A 458 35.64 -26.95 -3.66
C GLU A 458 34.38 -26.19 -3.22
N ILE A 459 34.50 -25.32 -2.23
CA ILE A 459 33.40 -24.47 -1.75
C ILE A 459 32.87 -23.56 -2.86
N VAL A 460 33.75 -22.90 -3.64
CA VAL A 460 33.34 -21.95 -4.69
C VAL A 460 32.52 -22.59 -5.82
N LYS A 461 32.60 -23.92 -6.00
CA LYS A 461 31.76 -24.64 -6.99
C LYS A 461 30.28 -24.60 -6.64
N ARG A 462 29.95 -24.29 -5.37
CA ARG A 462 28.57 -24.10 -4.90
C ARG A 462 28.04 -22.69 -5.20
N PHE A 463 28.90 -21.74 -5.55
CA PHE A 463 28.49 -20.37 -5.81
C PHE A 463 27.93 -20.20 -7.23
N ALA A 464 26.92 -19.34 -7.34
CA ALA A 464 26.34 -18.92 -8.60
C ALA A 464 26.19 -17.40 -8.61
N THR A 465 26.51 -16.74 -9.73
CA THR A 465 26.39 -15.27 -9.85
C THR A 465 24.97 -14.79 -10.12
N GLY A 466 24.02 -15.71 -10.32
CA GLY A 466 22.64 -15.41 -10.68
C GLY A 466 22.50 -14.95 -12.13
N ALA A 467 21.31 -15.14 -12.71
CA ALA A 467 21.05 -14.80 -14.11
C ALA A 467 20.75 -13.29 -14.25
N MET A 468 21.76 -12.51 -14.66
CA MET A 468 21.60 -11.11 -15.06
C MET A 468 21.59 -11.03 -16.59
N SER A 469 20.52 -10.50 -17.17
CA SER A 469 20.33 -10.54 -18.64
C SER A 469 21.32 -9.64 -19.39
N LEU A 470 21.83 -10.13 -20.52
CA LEU A 470 22.52 -9.31 -21.50
C LEU A 470 21.53 -8.26 -22.03
N GLY A 471 21.77 -6.98 -21.71
CA GLY A 471 20.84 -5.88 -21.95
C GLY A 471 20.48 -5.11 -20.68
N SER A 472 20.40 -5.79 -19.52
CA SER A 472 20.35 -5.11 -18.21
C SER A 472 21.75 -4.66 -17.75
N ILE A 473 22.78 -5.41 -18.15
CA ILE A 473 24.19 -5.11 -17.94
C ILE A 473 24.95 -5.13 -19.27
N SER A 474 26.13 -4.49 -19.30
CA SER A 474 26.97 -4.44 -20.50
C SER A 474 27.54 -5.82 -20.85
N THR A 475 27.88 -6.01 -22.13
CA THR A 475 28.52 -7.23 -22.63
C THR A 475 29.81 -7.56 -21.87
N GLU A 476 30.59 -6.53 -21.55
CA GLU A 476 31.83 -6.66 -20.79
C GLU A 476 31.56 -7.17 -19.38
N ALA A 477 30.55 -6.64 -18.68
CA ALA A 477 30.17 -7.09 -17.35
C ALA A 477 29.67 -8.55 -17.39
N HIS A 478 28.79 -8.87 -18.33
CA HIS A 478 28.23 -10.22 -18.49
C HIS A 478 29.33 -11.24 -18.81
N ALA A 479 30.19 -10.96 -19.78
CA ALA A 479 31.29 -11.84 -20.17
C ALA A 479 32.31 -12.02 -19.05
N THR A 480 32.60 -10.95 -18.29
CA THR A 480 33.52 -11.01 -17.15
C THR A 480 33.04 -11.99 -16.09
N LEU A 481 31.74 -11.96 -15.74
CA LEU A 481 31.15 -12.89 -14.78
C LEU A 481 31.23 -14.34 -15.26
N ALA A 482 30.85 -14.59 -16.52
CA ALA A 482 30.91 -15.94 -17.10
C ALA A 482 32.34 -16.51 -17.13
N VAL A 483 33.31 -15.70 -17.57
CA VAL A 483 34.72 -16.11 -17.60
C VAL A 483 35.24 -16.37 -16.18
N ALA A 484 34.88 -15.53 -15.21
CA ALA A 484 35.28 -15.72 -13.82
C ALA A 484 34.71 -17.01 -13.21
N MET A 485 33.40 -17.26 -13.36
CA MET A 485 32.75 -18.45 -12.82
C MET A 485 33.26 -19.74 -13.46
N ASN A 486 33.48 -19.75 -14.77
CA ASN A 486 34.08 -20.89 -15.47
C ASN A 486 35.51 -21.18 -14.99
N ARG A 487 36.32 -20.15 -14.71
CA ARG A 487 37.69 -20.33 -14.18
C ARG A 487 37.72 -20.97 -12.79
N ILE A 488 36.73 -20.68 -11.94
CA ILE A 488 36.65 -21.23 -10.58
C ILE A 488 35.76 -22.47 -10.47
N GLY A 489 35.17 -22.94 -11.57
CA GLY A 489 34.27 -24.09 -11.60
C GLY A 489 32.90 -23.85 -10.97
N GLY A 490 32.49 -22.59 -10.83
CA GLY A 490 31.15 -22.20 -10.38
C GLY A 490 30.14 -22.12 -11.54
N LYS A 491 28.97 -21.50 -11.30
CA LYS A 491 27.90 -21.33 -12.29
C LYS A 491 27.59 -19.85 -12.53
N SER A 492 27.38 -19.44 -13.78
CA SER A 492 26.95 -18.06 -14.12
C SER A 492 25.60 -18.05 -14.82
#